data_AF-A0A2S3UZA9-F1
#
_entry.id   AF-A0A2S3UZA9-F1
#
_cell.length_a   1.000
_cell.length_b   1.000
_cell.length_c   1.000
_cell.angle_alpha   90.00
_cell.angle_beta   90.00
_cell.angle_gamma   90.00
#
_symmetry.space_group_name_H-M   'P 1'
#
loop_
_entity.id
_entity.type
_entity.pdbx_description
1 polymer ?
#
loop_
_entity_poly.entity_id
_entity_poly.type
_entity_poly.pdbx_seq_one_letter_code
_entity_poly.pdbx_strand_id
1 'polypeptide(L)'
;MALTSTKHFMLRHYAPWTDRRGELSGLRLCVFVLLLFPAAWIFFDLAFGPVYPEPSEKALHESGTWAVRFLLLTLAVTPLRRVFHWNRVIGLRRMIGVSVLAYALLHLGLYAASEHWNLSKVVSEIFIRFYLIVGFTALAGLAVLGATSFDSAVRRLGPNWNRLHLLVYPVAVLALFHFFLQSKSDVGQATLMAGVFALLMLYRLTVKTGFPLSNFLVLAACALLGAAATAAIEYAWYALATGIPADRVFQANFNVSTSIRPAVWVGISGLAVSAMALLQTVGKHAGNRLRLKKA
;
A
#
# COMPACT_ATOMS: atom_id res chain seq x y z
N MET A 1 -28.33 -7.54 -37.49
CA MET A 1 -27.53 -6.39 -36.99
C MET A 1 -27.90 -5.97 -35.55
N ALA A 2 -28.33 -6.90 -34.67
CA ALA A 2 -28.79 -6.58 -33.30
C ALA A 2 -27.91 -7.16 -32.16
N LEU A 3 -26.89 -7.96 -32.50
CA LEU A 3 -26.00 -8.61 -31.51
C LEU A 3 -24.78 -7.76 -31.11
N THR A 4 -24.53 -6.64 -31.78
CA THR A 4 -23.42 -5.72 -31.49
C THR A 4 -23.78 -4.69 -30.40
N SER A 5 -25.05 -4.30 -30.29
CA SER A 5 -25.52 -3.29 -29.32
C SER A 5 -25.48 -3.79 -27.87
N THR A 6 -25.90 -5.03 -27.61
CA THR A 6 -25.92 -5.64 -26.28
C THR A 6 -24.51 -5.93 -25.74
N LYS A 7 -23.57 -6.37 -26.58
CA LYS A 7 -22.17 -6.58 -26.17
C LYS A 7 -21.48 -5.28 -25.75
N HIS A 8 -21.75 -4.18 -26.46
CA HIS A 8 -21.18 -2.87 -26.15
C HIS A 8 -21.73 -2.30 -24.83
N PHE A 9 -23.01 -2.54 -24.54
CA PHE A 9 -23.64 -2.19 -23.27
C PHE A 9 -23.06 -3.01 -22.08
N MET A 10 -22.88 -4.32 -22.27
CA MET A 10 -22.33 -5.22 -21.25
C MET A 10 -20.88 -4.88 -20.88
N LEU A 11 -20.01 -4.55 -21.85
CA LEU A 11 -18.61 -4.21 -21.58
C LEU A 11 -18.46 -2.90 -20.77
N ARG A 12 -19.38 -1.93 -20.92
CA ARG A 12 -19.36 -0.69 -20.12
C ARG A 12 -19.59 -0.94 -18.63
N HIS A 13 -20.33 -1.97 -18.26
CA HIS A 13 -20.58 -2.28 -16.84
C HIS A 13 -19.39 -2.94 -16.11
N TYR A 14 -18.44 -3.52 -16.84
CA TYR A 14 -17.29 -4.24 -16.24
C TYR A 14 -15.97 -3.48 -16.31
N ALA A 15 -15.93 -2.33 -16.98
CA ALA A 15 -14.71 -1.54 -17.08
C ALA A 15 -14.28 -0.98 -15.71
N PRO A 16 -12.98 -1.01 -15.36
CA PRO A 16 -12.52 -0.55 -14.04
C PRO A 16 -12.77 0.95 -13.79
N TRP A 17 -12.89 1.74 -14.87
CA TRP A 17 -13.16 3.17 -14.87
C TRP A 17 -14.64 3.56 -14.85
N THR A 18 -15.59 2.62 -14.83
CA THR A 18 -17.02 2.92 -14.77
C THR A 18 -17.60 2.80 -13.36
N ASP A 19 -18.67 3.55 -13.07
CA ASP A 19 -19.39 3.50 -11.81
C ASP A 19 -20.41 2.34 -11.78
N ARG A 20 -21.21 2.25 -10.71
CA ARG A 20 -22.23 1.20 -10.58
C ARG A 20 -23.36 1.30 -11.61
N ARG A 21 -23.53 2.46 -12.26
CA ARG A 21 -24.51 2.72 -13.30
C ARG A 21 -23.93 2.43 -14.70
N GLY A 22 -22.64 2.08 -14.78
CA GLY A 22 -21.93 1.90 -16.04
C GLY A 22 -21.47 3.20 -16.69
N GLU A 23 -21.57 4.31 -15.98
CA GLU A 23 -21.14 5.63 -16.46
C GLU A 23 -19.65 5.84 -16.17
N LEU A 24 -18.98 6.65 -16.98
CA LEU A 24 -17.58 6.97 -16.79
C LEU A 24 -17.38 7.70 -15.45
N SER A 25 -16.56 7.13 -14.57
CA SER A 25 -16.17 7.79 -13.32
C SER A 25 -14.77 8.37 -13.47
N GLY A 26 -14.67 9.70 -13.55
CA GLY A 26 -13.38 10.39 -13.66
C GLY A 26 -12.39 10.03 -12.54
N LEU A 27 -12.90 9.84 -11.31
CA LEU A 27 -12.08 9.38 -10.18
C LEU A 27 -11.50 7.98 -10.42
N ARG A 28 -12.32 7.03 -10.87
CA ARG A 28 -11.85 5.65 -11.11
C ARG A 28 -10.89 5.60 -12.28
N LEU A 29 -11.17 6.34 -13.36
CA LEU A 29 -10.27 6.46 -14.50
C LEU A 29 -8.92 7.01 -14.07
N CYS A 30 -8.91 8.13 -13.34
CA CYS A 30 -7.69 8.75 -12.85
C CYS A 30 -6.86 7.76 -12.01
N VAL A 31 -7.49 7.09 -11.04
CA VAL A 31 -6.78 6.11 -10.21
C VAL A 31 -6.31 4.91 -11.03
N PHE A 32 -7.08 4.44 -12.00
CA PHE A 32 -6.65 3.35 -12.90
C PHE A 32 -5.40 3.73 -13.70
N VAL A 33 -5.37 4.92 -14.30
CA VAL A 33 -4.19 5.43 -15.02
C VAL A 33 -2.99 5.56 -14.09
N LEU A 34 -3.19 6.12 -12.88
CA LEU A 34 -2.13 6.24 -11.88
C LEU A 34 -1.58 4.87 -11.42
N LEU A 35 -2.42 3.83 -11.37
CA LEU A 35 -1.98 2.47 -11.04
C LEU A 35 -1.17 1.81 -12.16
N LEU A 36 -1.37 2.22 -13.43
CA LEU A 36 -0.59 1.73 -14.57
C LEU A 36 0.73 2.50 -14.76
N PHE A 37 0.78 3.75 -14.30
CA PHE A 37 1.91 4.63 -14.51
C PHE A 37 3.27 4.02 -14.09
N PRO A 38 3.43 3.39 -12.91
CA PRO A 38 4.71 2.82 -12.52
C PRO A 38 5.19 1.67 -13.42
N ALA A 39 4.29 0.79 -13.88
CA ALA A 39 4.63 -0.27 -14.81
C ALA A 39 5.05 0.30 -16.17
N ALA A 40 4.36 1.35 -16.64
CA ALA A 40 4.76 2.06 -17.85
C ALA A 40 6.13 2.73 -17.70
N TRP A 41 6.43 3.28 -16.52
CA TRP A 41 7.73 3.88 -16.21
C TRP A 41 8.85 2.84 -16.15
N ILE A 42 8.63 1.69 -15.50
CA ILE A 42 9.59 0.58 -15.46
C ILE A 42 9.89 0.08 -16.89
N PHE A 43 8.84 -0.08 -17.71
CA PHE A 43 9.01 -0.47 -19.11
C PHE A 43 9.80 0.58 -19.90
N PHE A 44 9.47 1.85 -19.75
CA PHE A 44 10.17 2.95 -20.41
C PHE A 44 11.65 3.00 -20.02
N ASP A 45 11.97 2.89 -18.73
CA ASP A 45 13.35 2.90 -18.23
C ASP A 45 14.15 1.67 -18.70
N LEU A 46 13.52 0.49 -18.84
CA LEU A 46 14.14 -0.69 -19.44
C LEU A 46 14.40 -0.55 -20.94
N ALA A 47 13.48 0.08 -21.68
CA ALA A 47 13.54 0.15 -23.15
C ALA A 47 14.34 1.36 -23.66
N PHE A 48 14.28 2.49 -22.96
CA PHE A 48 14.80 3.79 -23.41
C PHE A 48 15.61 4.50 -22.33
N GLY A 49 15.70 3.95 -21.11
CA GLY A 49 16.44 4.56 -20.02
C GLY A 49 17.95 4.51 -20.22
N PRO A 50 18.70 5.20 -19.35
CA PRO A 50 20.15 5.16 -19.41
C PRO A 50 20.66 3.73 -19.15
N VAL A 51 21.85 3.42 -19.66
CA VAL A 51 22.48 2.12 -19.43
C VAL A 51 22.90 2.03 -17.97
N TYR A 52 22.08 1.35 -17.15
CA TYR A 52 22.47 0.97 -15.80
C TYR A 52 23.38 -0.28 -15.83
N PRO A 53 24.23 -0.48 -14.82
CA PRO A 53 25.00 -1.72 -14.70
C PRO A 53 24.11 -2.97 -14.67
N GLU A 54 22.97 -2.91 -13.95
CA GLU A 54 22.00 -4.00 -13.84
C GLU A 54 20.55 -3.50 -14.00
N PRO A 55 20.08 -3.26 -15.24
CA PRO A 55 18.74 -2.72 -15.50
C PRO A 55 17.61 -3.65 -15.03
N SER A 56 17.82 -4.96 -15.12
CA SER A 56 16.87 -5.98 -14.67
C SER A 56 16.71 -6.00 -13.15
N GLU A 57 17.81 -5.89 -12.39
CA GLU A 57 17.78 -5.79 -10.92
C GLU A 57 17.00 -4.54 -10.50
N LYS A 58 17.25 -3.40 -11.15
CA LYS A 58 16.51 -2.16 -10.89
C LYS A 58 15.01 -2.32 -11.13
N ALA A 59 14.60 -2.87 -12.27
CA ALA A 59 13.19 -3.11 -12.59
C ALA A 59 12.53 -4.08 -11.59
N LEU A 60 13.27 -5.12 -11.18
CA LEU A 60 12.83 -6.06 -10.15
C LEU A 60 12.58 -5.34 -8.82
N HIS A 61 13.50 -4.50 -8.36
CA HIS A 61 13.32 -3.72 -7.12
C HIS A 61 12.17 -2.72 -7.21
N GLU A 62 12.02 -2.00 -8.32
CA GLU A 62 10.95 -1.02 -8.51
C GLU A 62 9.57 -1.71 -8.52
N SER A 63 9.41 -2.80 -9.26
CA SER A 63 8.14 -3.54 -9.31
C SER A 63 7.71 -4.04 -7.92
N GLY A 64 8.64 -4.56 -7.13
CA GLY A 64 8.39 -4.98 -5.74
C GLY A 64 8.02 -3.80 -4.82
N THR A 65 8.75 -2.69 -4.95
CA THR A 65 8.48 -1.46 -4.20
C THR A 65 7.07 -0.93 -4.49
N TRP A 66 6.66 -0.91 -5.75
CA TRP A 66 5.31 -0.49 -6.14
C TRP A 66 4.22 -1.45 -5.66
N ALA A 67 4.47 -2.76 -5.65
CA ALA A 67 3.55 -3.73 -5.06
C ALA A 67 3.28 -3.40 -3.58
N VAL A 68 4.32 -3.13 -2.78
CA VAL A 68 4.17 -2.78 -1.36
C VAL A 68 3.48 -1.41 -1.20
N ARG A 69 3.81 -0.41 -2.01
CA ARG A 69 3.10 0.90 -2.00
C ARG A 69 1.60 0.71 -2.23
N PHE A 70 1.21 -0.08 -3.23
CA PHE A 70 -0.20 -0.35 -3.51
C PHE A 70 -0.87 -1.17 -2.41
N LEU A 71 -0.14 -2.07 -1.75
CA LEU A 71 -0.65 -2.80 -0.59
C LEU A 71 -0.99 -1.85 0.56
N LEU A 72 -0.08 -0.92 0.87
CA LEU A 72 -0.32 0.10 1.89
C LEU A 72 -1.44 1.07 1.49
N LEU A 73 -1.53 1.48 0.22
CA LEU A 73 -2.65 2.28 -0.28
C LEU A 73 -3.99 1.55 -0.11
N THR A 74 -4.03 0.24 -0.41
CA THR A 74 -5.22 -0.60 -0.21
C THR A 74 -5.64 -0.65 1.27
N LEU A 75 -4.67 -0.72 2.18
CA LEU A 75 -4.90 -0.66 3.63
C LEU A 75 -5.30 0.74 4.10
N ALA A 76 -4.83 1.80 3.45
CA ALA A 76 -5.15 3.20 3.77
C ALA A 76 -6.59 3.59 3.41
N VAL A 77 -7.25 2.89 2.48
CA VAL A 77 -8.63 3.21 2.05
C VAL A 77 -9.60 3.30 3.24
N THR A 78 -9.53 2.40 4.23
CA THR A 78 -10.46 2.42 5.36
C THR A 78 -10.20 3.59 6.32
N PRO A 79 -8.97 3.84 6.80
CA PRO A 79 -8.68 5.04 7.58
C PRO A 79 -9.06 6.33 6.85
N LEU A 80 -8.70 6.48 5.57
CA LEU A 80 -9.04 7.67 4.78
C LEU A 80 -10.55 7.93 4.71
N ARG A 81 -11.34 6.87 4.47
CA ARG A 81 -12.81 6.95 4.50
C ARG A 81 -13.32 7.49 5.83
N ARG A 82 -12.73 7.06 6.95
CA ARG A 82 -13.19 7.41 8.30
C ARG A 82 -12.76 8.81 8.73
N VAL A 83 -11.52 9.19 8.44
CA VAL A 83 -10.98 10.52 8.77
C VAL A 83 -11.70 11.61 7.97
N PHE A 84 -11.84 11.42 6.66
CA PHE A 84 -12.37 12.46 5.76
C PHE A 84 -13.85 12.29 5.42
N HIS A 85 -14.54 11.32 6.01
CA HIS A 85 -15.91 10.92 5.66
C HIS A 85 -16.13 10.67 4.15
N TRP A 86 -15.06 10.33 3.43
CA TRP A 86 -15.09 10.20 1.96
C TRP A 86 -15.55 8.81 1.53
N ASN A 87 -16.86 8.55 1.54
CA ASN A 87 -17.40 7.21 1.25
C ASN A 87 -17.07 6.69 -0.16
N ARG A 88 -16.87 7.55 -1.17
CA ARG A 88 -16.57 7.12 -2.54
C ARG A 88 -15.25 6.35 -2.66
N VAL A 89 -14.27 6.61 -1.79
CA VAL A 89 -12.95 5.96 -1.80
C VAL A 89 -13.05 4.44 -1.60
N ILE A 90 -14.11 3.95 -0.96
CA ILE A 90 -14.29 2.50 -0.73
C ILE A 90 -14.43 1.72 -2.05
N GLY A 91 -14.98 2.35 -3.09
CA GLY A 91 -15.14 1.75 -4.41
C GLY A 91 -13.80 1.52 -5.12
N LEU A 92 -12.73 2.20 -4.69
CA LEU A 92 -11.39 2.08 -5.26
C LEU A 92 -10.60 0.90 -4.66
N ARG A 93 -11.02 0.40 -3.48
CA ARG A 93 -10.25 -0.60 -2.71
C ARG A 93 -9.90 -1.84 -3.52
N ARG A 94 -10.87 -2.38 -4.24
CA ARG A 94 -10.69 -3.59 -5.06
C ARG A 94 -9.76 -3.34 -6.24
N MET A 95 -9.89 -2.18 -6.88
CA MET A 95 -9.03 -1.82 -8.01
C MET A 95 -7.57 -1.70 -7.59
N ILE A 96 -7.30 -0.99 -6.49
CA ILE A 96 -5.94 -0.87 -5.92
C ILE A 96 -5.43 -2.25 -5.46
N GLY A 97 -6.28 -3.03 -4.78
CA GLY A 97 -5.92 -4.36 -4.28
C GLY A 97 -5.55 -5.36 -5.37
N VAL A 98 -6.27 -5.37 -6.50
CA VAL A 98 -5.93 -6.21 -7.66
C VAL A 98 -4.62 -5.75 -8.30
N SER A 99 -4.35 -4.43 -8.32
CA SER A 99 -3.05 -3.92 -8.77
C SER A 99 -1.88 -4.40 -7.90
N VAL A 100 -2.08 -4.63 -6.60
CA VAL A 100 -1.04 -5.25 -5.75
C VAL A 100 -0.63 -6.61 -6.31
N LEU A 101 -1.60 -7.48 -6.62
CA LEU A 101 -1.31 -8.80 -7.20
C LEU A 101 -0.68 -8.66 -8.59
N ALA A 102 -1.16 -7.75 -9.44
CA ALA A 102 -0.59 -7.53 -10.76
C ALA A 102 0.90 -7.15 -10.69
N TYR A 103 1.28 -6.25 -9.77
CA TYR A 103 2.67 -5.84 -9.58
C TYR A 103 3.50 -6.93 -8.89
N ALA A 104 2.93 -7.71 -7.97
CA ALA A 104 3.62 -8.85 -7.38
C ALA A 104 3.89 -9.97 -8.40
N LEU A 105 2.99 -10.18 -9.37
CA LEU A 105 3.20 -11.09 -10.49
C LEU A 105 4.22 -10.53 -11.49
N LEU A 106 4.19 -9.22 -11.77
CA LEU A 106 5.23 -8.56 -12.55
C LEU A 106 6.60 -8.74 -11.90
N HIS A 107 6.69 -8.58 -10.58
CA HIS A 107 7.91 -8.79 -9.81
C HIS A 107 8.42 -10.24 -9.92
N LEU A 108 7.55 -11.25 -9.74
CA LEU A 108 7.92 -12.64 -9.98
C LEU A 108 8.35 -12.89 -11.43
N GLY A 109 7.67 -12.27 -12.40
CA GLY A 109 8.00 -12.37 -13.81
C GLY A 109 9.37 -11.77 -14.14
N LEU A 110 9.74 -10.65 -13.54
CA LEU A 110 11.05 -10.04 -13.67
C LEU A 110 12.15 -10.91 -13.01
N TYR A 111 11.84 -11.55 -11.88
CA TYR A 111 12.75 -12.53 -11.27
C TYR A 111 12.94 -13.77 -12.14
N ALA A 112 11.86 -14.30 -12.74
CA ALA A 112 11.96 -15.39 -13.69
C ALA A 112 12.76 -14.99 -14.95
N ALA A 113 12.59 -13.74 -15.41
CA ALA A 113 13.35 -13.20 -16.53
C ALA A 113 14.85 -13.04 -16.20
N SER A 114 15.22 -12.62 -14.99
CA SER A 114 16.62 -12.58 -14.55
C SER A 114 17.25 -13.97 -14.49
N GLU A 115 16.45 -15.01 -14.30
CA GLU A 115 16.85 -16.42 -14.38
C GLU A 115 16.70 -17.01 -15.80
N HIS A 116 16.63 -16.16 -16.83
CA HIS A 116 16.47 -16.55 -18.25
C HIS A 116 15.29 -17.49 -18.50
N TRP A 117 14.21 -17.35 -17.73
CA TRP A 117 13.02 -18.19 -17.78
C TRP A 117 13.27 -19.67 -17.46
N ASN A 118 14.40 -20.01 -16.83
CA ASN A 118 14.65 -21.37 -16.33
C ASN A 118 13.79 -21.65 -15.09
N LEU A 119 12.56 -22.12 -15.31
CA LEU A 119 11.57 -22.32 -14.25
C LEU A 119 12.03 -23.34 -13.19
N SER A 120 12.80 -24.36 -13.59
CA SER A 120 13.37 -25.33 -12.65
C SER A 120 14.34 -24.66 -11.67
N LYS A 121 15.20 -23.77 -12.18
CA LYS A 121 16.11 -22.97 -11.35
C LYS A 121 15.35 -21.99 -10.47
N VAL A 122 14.39 -21.25 -11.03
CA VAL A 122 13.52 -20.30 -10.28
C VAL A 122 12.87 -20.99 -9.08
N VAL A 123 12.25 -22.14 -9.29
CA VAL A 123 11.57 -22.89 -8.24
C VAL A 123 12.58 -23.39 -7.20
N SER A 124 13.71 -23.97 -7.64
CA SER A 124 14.76 -24.45 -6.73
C SER A 124 15.28 -23.32 -5.82
N GLU A 125 15.62 -22.17 -6.41
CA GLU A 125 16.13 -21.01 -5.66
C GLU A 125 15.09 -20.47 -4.66
N ILE A 126 13.79 -20.48 -5.01
CA ILE A 126 12.72 -20.05 -4.09
C ILE A 126 12.70 -20.89 -2.81
N PHE A 127 12.91 -22.20 -2.92
CA PHE A 127 12.91 -23.08 -1.75
C PHE A 127 14.23 -23.09 -0.98
N ILE A 128 15.34 -22.74 -1.63
CA ILE A 128 16.67 -22.70 -0.99
C ILE A 128 16.91 -21.37 -0.26
N ARG A 129 16.46 -20.24 -0.83
CA ARG A 129 16.75 -18.90 -0.26
C ARG A 129 15.63 -18.44 0.66
N PHE A 130 15.98 -18.19 1.92
CA PHE A 130 15.01 -17.77 2.96
C PHE A 130 14.22 -16.50 2.58
N TYR A 131 14.84 -15.49 1.98
CA TYR A 131 14.09 -14.29 1.60
C TYR A 131 13.09 -14.56 0.45
N LEU A 132 13.41 -15.48 -0.47
CA LEU A 132 12.51 -15.84 -1.57
C LEU A 132 11.30 -16.63 -1.08
N ILE A 133 11.46 -17.56 -0.15
CA ILE A 133 10.31 -18.30 0.40
C ILE A 133 9.35 -17.38 1.17
N VAL A 134 9.87 -16.36 1.88
CA VAL A 134 9.04 -15.34 2.54
C VAL A 134 8.25 -14.54 1.50
N GLY A 135 8.91 -14.07 0.44
CA GLY A 135 8.27 -13.33 -0.65
C GLY A 135 7.23 -14.16 -1.40
N PHE A 136 7.54 -15.42 -1.70
CA PHE A 136 6.63 -16.35 -2.35
C PHE A 136 5.40 -16.68 -1.49
N THR A 137 5.58 -16.81 -0.16
CA THR A 137 4.45 -16.99 0.76
C THR A 137 3.51 -15.79 0.76
N ALA A 138 4.07 -14.56 0.75
CA ALA A 138 3.26 -13.35 0.60
C ALA A 138 2.52 -13.32 -0.75
N LEU A 139 3.20 -13.69 -1.83
CA LEU A 139 2.59 -13.78 -3.18
C LEU A 139 1.46 -14.82 -3.22
N ALA A 140 1.63 -16.00 -2.62
CA ALA A 140 0.60 -17.02 -2.54
C ALA A 140 -0.65 -16.50 -1.80
N GLY A 141 -0.45 -15.78 -0.69
CA GLY A 141 -1.54 -15.09 0.01
C GLY A 141 -2.23 -14.05 -0.88
N LEU A 142 -1.48 -13.21 -1.60
CA LEU A 142 -2.03 -12.26 -2.57
C LEU A 142 -2.81 -12.96 -3.70
N ALA A 143 -2.32 -14.09 -4.19
CA ALA A 143 -2.97 -14.87 -5.25
C ALA A 143 -4.34 -15.39 -4.78
N VAL A 144 -4.45 -15.90 -3.54
CA VAL A 144 -5.72 -16.32 -2.94
C VAL A 144 -6.70 -15.14 -2.82
N LEU A 145 -6.21 -13.97 -2.38
CA LEU A 145 -7.03 -12.76 -2.26
C LEU A 145 -7.49 -12.25 -3.64
N GLY A 146 -6.60 -12.22 -4.63
CA GLY A 146 -6.94 -11.81 -5.99
C GLY A 146 -7.90 -12.77 -6.68
N ALA A 147 -7.71 -14.09 -6.53
CA ALA A 147 -8.61 -15.12 -7.03
C ALA A 147 -10.01 -15.07 -6.40
N THR A 148 -10.17 -14.39 -5.27
CA THR A 148 -11.48 -14.18 -4.62
C THR A 148 -11.96 -12.73 -4.70
N SER A 149 -11.32 -11.91 -5.54
CA SER A 149 -11.64 -10.50 -5.77
C SER A 149 -12.55 -10.28 -6.99
N PHE A 150 -13.55 -11.15 -7.22
CA PHE A 150 -14.59 -10.93 -8.24
C PHE A 150 -16.02 -11.16 -7.72
N ASP A 151 -17.01 -10.54 -8.37
CA ASP A 151 -18.36 -10.43 -7.80
C ASP A 151 -18.99 -11.80 -7.53
N SER A 152 -18.74 -12.79 -8.39
CA SER A 152 -19.19 -14.16 -8.18
C SER A 152 -18.54 -14.80 -6.94
N ALA A 153 -17.24 -14.61 -6.71
CA ALA A 153 -16.57 -15.11 -5.50
C ALA A 153 -17.09 -14.44 -4.23
N VAL A 154 -17.30 -13.12 -4.26
CA VAL A 154 -17.88 -12.37 -3.12
C VAL A 154 -19.27 -12.92 -2.77
N ARG A 155 -20.12 -13.15 -3.78
CA ARG A 155 -21.47 -13.71 -3.57
C ARG A 155 -21.44 -15.15 -3.06
N ARG A 156 -20.55 -16.00 -3.59
CA ARG A 156 -20.43 -17.42 -3.21
C ARG A 156 -19.89 -17.62 -1.79
N LEU A 157 -18.91 -16.82 -1.38
CA LEU A 157 -18.25 -16.96 -0.07
C LEU A 157 -19.01 -16.26 1.06
N GLY A 158 -19.83 -15.25 0.75
CA GLY A 158 -20.66 -14.54 1.73
C GLY A 158 -19.82 -14.00 2.91
N PRO A 159 -20.21 -14.27 4.18
CA PRO A 159 -19.46 -13.80 5.36
C PRO A 159 -18.01 -14.28 5.43
N ASN A 160 -17.71 -15.47 4.90
CA ASN A 160 -16.36 -16.03 4.91
C ASN A 160 -15.41 -15.24 4.00
N TRP A 161 -15.91 -14.49 3.01
CA TRP A 161 -15.09 -13.61 2.17
C TRP A 161 -14.33 -12.59 3.01
N ASN A 162 -15.01 -11.98 4.00
CA ASN A 162 -14.39 -11.02 4.90
C ASN A 162 -13.31 -11.67 5.77
N ARG A 163 -13.56 -12.90 6.27
CA ARG A 163 -12.58 -13.67 7.06
C ARG A 163 -11.34 -13.99 6.23
N LEU A 164 -11.52 -14.47 5.00
CA LEU A 164 -10.42 -14.73 4.07
C LEU A 164 -9.60 -13.46 3.80
N HIS A 165 -10.28 -12.33 3.58
CA HIS A 165 -9.61 -11.06 3.31
C HIS A 165 -8.90 -10.44 4.53
N LEU A 166 -9.01 -11.03 5.73
CA LEU A 166 -8.13 -10.69 6.84
C LEU A 166 -6.68 -11.15 6.59
N LEU A 167 -6.45 -12.09 5.67
CA LEU A 167 -5.09 -12.50 5.27
C LEU A 167 -4.25 -11.34 4.72
N VAL A 168 -4.86 -10.22 4.31
CA VAL A 168 -4.12 -9.04 3.86
C VAL A 168 -3.16 -8.51 4.94
N TYR A 169 -3.48 -8.67 6.23
CA TYR A 169 -2.61 -8.20 7.32
C TYR A 169 -1.33 -9.03 7.46
N PRO A 170 -1.38 -10.38 7.63
CA PRO A 170 -0.16 -11.17 7.63
C PRO A 170 0.59 -11.11 6.29
N VAL A 171 -0.10 -11.02 5.15
CA VAL A 171 0.54 -10.79 3.85
C VAL A 171 1.33 -9.49 3.81
N ALA A 172 0.79 -8.40 4.37
CA ALA A 172 1.51 -7.13 4.46
C ALA A 172 2.74 -7.22 5.37
N VAL A 173 2.65 -7.93 6.49
CA VAL A 173 3.80 -8.18 7.37
C VAL A 173 4.88 -8.97 6.62
N LEU A 174 4.51 -10.06 5.94
CA LEU A 174 5.45 -10.86 5.16
C LEU A 174 6.08 -10.07 4.01
N ALA A 175 5.31 -9.25 3.29
CA ALA A 175 5.82 -8.42 2.20
C ALA A 175 6.81 -7.35 2.71
N LEU A 176 6.52 -6.72 3.85
CA LEU A 176 7.43 -5.76 4.48
C LEU A 176 8.70 -6.45 4.99
N PHE A 177 8.57 -7.63 5.61
CA PHE A 177 9.71 -8.41 6.09
C PHE A 177 10.60 -8.87 4.92
N HIS A 178 9.99 -9.35 3.82
CA HIS A 178 10.70 -9.64 2.58
C HIS A 178 11.45 -8.40 2.05
N PHE A 179 10.83 -7.22 2.08
CA PHE A 179 11.48 -5.97 1.68
C PHE A 179 12.71 -5.68 2.55
N PHE A 180 12.60 -5.84 3.87
CA PHE A 180 13.76 -5.69 4.76
C PHE A 180 14.88 -6.69 4.43
N LEU A 181 14.56 -7.97 4.20
CA LEU A 181 15.55 -8.99 3.85
C LEU A 181 16.30 -8.70 2.55
N GLN A 182 15.63 -8.06 1.58
CA GLN A 182 16.22 -7.67 0.30
C GLN A 182 16.96 -6.32 0.38
N SER A 183 16.68 -5.51 1.40
CA SER A 183 17.32 -4.23 1.63
C SER A 183 18.70 -4.48 2.25
N LYS A 184 19.78 -4.26 1.47
CA LYS A 184 21.17 -4.54 1.86
C LYS A 184 21.58 -3.77 3.14
N SER A 185 22.23 -2.62 3.02
CA SER A 185 22.64 -1.78 4.17
C SER A 185 21.69 -0.58 4.41
N ASP A 186 21.06 -0.08 3.35
CA ASP A 186 20.04 0.96 3.43
C ASP A 186 18.65 0.34 3.49
N VAL A 187 18.02 0.41 4.66
CA VAL A 187 16.66 -0.08 4.91
C VAL A 187 15.64 1.06 5.00
N GLY A 188 16.01 2.29 4.61
CA GLY A 188 15.20 3.48 4.80
C GLY A 188 13.79 3.37 4.20
N GLN A 189 13.67 2.88 2.97
CA GLN A 189 12.35 2.68 2.34
C GLN A 189 11.53 1.56 3.00
N ALA A 190 12.16 0.43 3.35
CA ALA A 190 11.48 -0.66 4.05
C ALA A 190 10.95 -0.21 5.42
N THR A 191 11.78 0.53 6.18
CA THR A 191 11.40 1.15 7.45
C THR A 191 10.26 2.14 7.29
N LEU A 192 10.32 3.02 6.29
CA LEU A 192 9.24 3.99 6.03
C LEU A 192 7.91 3.27 5.78
N MET A 193 7.92 2.24 4.93
CA MET A 193 6.73 1.46 4.61
C MET A 193 6.19 0.68 5.81
N ALA A 194 7.08 0.11 6.63
CA ALA A 194 6.69 -0.57 7.87
C ALA A 194 6.11 0.41 8.90
N GLY A 195 6.67 1.61 8.99
CA GLY A 195 6.15 2.69 9.82
C GLY A 195 4.77 3.19 9.37
N VAL A 196 4.55 3.36 8.07
CA VAL A 196 3.23 3.66 7.50
C VAL A 196 2.24 2.52 7.81
N PHE A 197 2.65 1.26 7.66
CA PHE A 197 1.82 0.12 8.04
C PHE A 197 1.44 0.16 9.53
N ALA A 198 2.40 0.39 10.42
CA ALA A 198 2.17 0.51 11.86
C ALA A 198 1.18 1.66 12.17
N LEU A 199 1.35 2.83 11.55
CA LEU A 199 0.41 3.94 11.68
C LEU A 199 -1.01 3.57 11.23
N LEU A 200 -1.14 2.87 10.10
CA LEU A 200 -2.44 2.38 9.61
C LEU A 200 -3.06 1.35 10.57
N MET A 201 -2.25 0.53 11.24
CA MET A 201 -2.73 -0.41 12.26
C MET A 201 -3.18 0.32 13.53
N LEU A 202 -2.45 1.35 13.97
CA LEU A 202 -2.85 2.21 15.09
C LEU A 202 -4.22 2.86 14.82
N TYR A 203 -4.45 3.39 13.62
CA TYR A 203 -5.76 3.93 13.23
C TYR A 203 -6.89 2.89 13.29
N ARG A 204 -6.60 1.61 13.06
CA ARG A 204 -7.61 0.54 13.16
C ARG A 204 -7.85 0.15 14.61
N LEU A 205 -6.78 0.13 15.41
CA LEU A 205 -6.83 -0.18 16.83
C LEU A 205 -7.67 0.86 17.57
N THR A 206 -7.45 2.15 17.34
CA THR A 206 -8.22 3.23 17.98
C THR A 206 -9.72 3.12 17.71
N VAL A 207 -10.12 2.84 16.46
CA VAL A 207 -11.53 2.63 16.15
C VAL A 207 -12.09 1.38 16.82
N LYS A 208 -11.29 0.32 16.95
CA LYS A 208 -11.69 -0.92 17.66
C LYS A 208 -11.87 -0.67 19.16
N THR A 209 -11.07 0.20 19.76
CA THR A 209 -11.11 0.53 21.20
C THR A 209 -12.04 1.70 21.53
N GLY A 210 -12.78 2.23 20.54
CA GLY A 210 -13.82 3.25 20.76
C GLY A 210 -13.37 4.70 20.59
N PHE A 211 -12.11 4.95 20.22
CA PHE A 211 -11.60 6.29 19.94
C PHE A 211 -11.82 6.66 18.46
N PRO A 212 -12.67 7.66 18.15
CA PRO A 212 -13.01 7.99 16.77
C PRO A 212 -11.87 8.74 16.06
N LEU A 213 -11.60 8.37 14.81
CA LEU A 213 -10.61 9.03 13.95
C LEU A 213 -11.01 10.44 13.49
N SER A 214 -12.20 10.92 13.84
CA SER A 214 -12.60 12.32 13.62
C SER A 214 -11.96 13.26 14.65
N ASN A 215 -11.44 12.74 15.77
CA ASN A 215 -10.75 13.54 16.76
C ASN A 215 -9.28 13.76 16.34
N PHE A 216 -8.91 15.01 16.08
CA PHE A 216 -7.55 15.36 15.67
C PHE A 216 -6.49 15.00 16.73
N LEU A 217 -6.82 15.03 18.02
CA LEU A 217 -5.90 14.64 19.10
C LEU A 217 -5.59 13.14 19.04
N VAL A 218 -6.58 12.31 18.73
CA VAL A 218 -6.38 10.86 18.53
C VAL A 218 -5.46 10.61 17.34
N LEU A 219 -5.63 11.36 16.25
CA LEU A 219 -4.75 11.29 15.08
C LEU A 219 -3.33 11.77 15.39
N ALA A 220 -3.17 12.85 16.17
CA ALA A 220 -1.86 13.36 16.58
C ALA A 220 -1.13 12.35 17.48
N ALA A 221 -1.84 11.74 18.44
CA ALA A 221 -1.29 10.67 19.27
C ALA A 221 -0.86 9.46 18.42
N CYS A 222 -1.67 9.05 17.44
CA CYS A 222 -1.30 7.99 16.50
C CYS A 222 -0.07 8.36 15.67
N ALA A 223 0.09 9.62 15.26
CA ALA A 223 1.25 10.09 14.51
C ALA A 223 2.55 9.97 15.32
N LEU A 224 2.53 10.39 16.59
CA LEU A 224 3.67 10.28 17.50
C LEU A 224 4.01 8.81 17.81
N LEU A 225 3.00 8.00 18.13
CA LEU A 225 3.18 6.56 18.35
C LEU A 225 3.67 5.84 17.09
N GLY A 226 3.18 6.24 15.91
CA GLY A 226 3.63 5.72 14.62
C GLY A 226 5.09 6.07 14.34
N ALA A 227 5.50 7.31 14.59
CA ALA A 227 6.91 7.73 14.48
C ALA A 227 7.80 6.93 15.45
N ALA A 228 7.39 6.80 16.72
CA ALA A 228 8.12 6.03 17.72
C ALA A 228 8.24 4.54 17.31
N ALA A 229 7.14 3.93 16.85
CA ALA A 229 7.15 2.55 16.35
C ALA A 229 8.07 2.39 15.13
N THR A 230 8.11 3.37 14.24
CA THR A 230 8.99 3.37 13.06
C THR A 230 10.46 3.40 13.48
N ALA A 231 10.83 4.28 14.41
CA ALA A 231 12.19 4.33 14.95
C ALA A 231 12.57 3.04 15.68
N ALA A 232 11.63 2.44 16.42
CA ALA A 232 11.85 1.16 17.10
C ALA A 232 12.05 0.00 16.12
N ILE A 233 11.29 -0.05 15.02
CA ILE A 233 11.46 -1.04 13.95
C ILE A 233 12.84 -0.87 13.28
N GLU A 234 13.23 0.37 12.94
CA GLU A 234 14.55 0.67 12.36
C GLU A 234 15.67 0.20 13.29
N TYR A 235 15.60 0.59 14.56
CA TYR A 235 16.56 0.19 15.58
C TYR A 235 16.66 -1.33 15.71
N ALA A 236 15.51 -2.02 15.84
CA ALA A 236 15.47 -3.47 15.98
C ALA A 236 16.08 -4.18 14.77
N TRP A 237 15.82 -3.70 13.54
CA TRP A 237 16.42 -4.28 12.35
C TRP A 237 17.94 -4.14 12.36
N TYR A 238 18.45 -2.94 12.62
CA TYR A 238 19.89 -2.74 12.64
C TYR A 238 20.58 -3.54 13.76
N ALA A 239 19.97 -3.58 14.95
CA ALA A 239 20.49 -4.30 16.11
C ALA A 239 20.53 -5.83 15.91
N LEU A 240 19.51 -6.40 15.25
CA LEU A 240 19.34 -7.86 15.17
C LEU A 240 19.86 -8.46 13.86
N ALA A 241 19.81 -7.72 12.75
CA ALA A 241 20.01 -8.29 11.42
C ALA A 241 21.27 -7.82 10.68
N THR A 242 21.86 -6.67 11.04
CA THR A 242 22.89 -6.03 10.21
C THR A 242 24.27 -5.88 10.87
N GLY A 243 24.35 -5.94 12.20
CA GLY A 243 25.58 -5.63 12.95
C GLY A 243 26.00 -4.15 12.94
N ILE A 244 25.21 -3.26 12.32
CA ILE A 244 25.45 -1.81 12.35
C ILE A 244 25.03 -1.25 13.72
N PRO A 245 25.79 -0.31 14.32
CA PRO A 245 25.47 0.27 15.64
C PRO A 245 24.09 0.95 15.66
N ALA A 246 23.10 0.25 16.20
CA ALA A 246 21.70 0.68 16.21
C ALA A 246 21.48 1.98 16.98
N ASP A 247 22.27 2.24 18.03
CA ASP A 247 22.21 3.48 18.80
C ASP A 247 22.53 4.72 17.95
N ARG A 248 23.53 4.61 17.06
CA ARG A 248 23.89 5.71 16.14
C ARG A 248 22.80 5.94 15.12
N VAL A 249 22.19 4.86 14.64
CA VAL A 249 21.03 4.95 13.74
C VAL A 249 19.85 5.64 14.43
N PHE A 250 19.56 5.25 15.67
CA PHE A 250 18.49 5.86 16.47
C PHE A 250 18.75 7.36 16.72
N GLN A 251 19.95 7.73 17.15
CA GLN A 251 20.32 9.14 17.37
C GLN A 251 20.16 10.00 16.12
N ALA A 252 20.42 9.43 14.95
CA ALA A 252 20.23 10.14 13.68
C ALA A 252 18.76 10.46 13.36
N ASN A 253 17.76 9.86 14.02
CA ASN A 253 16.37 10.31 13.91
C ASN A 253 16.16 11.75 14.44
N PHE A 254 17.06 12.24 15.30
CA PHE A 254 17.03 13.60 15.85
C PHE A 254 17.87 14.60 15.04
N ASN A 255 18.69 14.13 14.10
CA ASN A 255 19.51 14.99 13.25
C ASN A 255 18.84 15.22 11.89
N VAL A 256 17.90 16.17 11.84
CA VAL A 256 17.17 16.53 10.62
C VAL A 256 17.98 17.37 9.62
N SER A 257 19.20 17.80 9.98
CA SER A 257 20.01 18.68 9.14
C SER A 257 20.65 17.95 7.95
N THR A 258 20.95 16.67 8.09
CA THR A 258 21.64 15.87 7.07
C THR A 258 20.70 15.04 6.22
N SER A 259 19.67 14.42 6.84
CA SER A 259 18.66 13.65 6.13
C SER A 259 17.42 13.44 7.00
N ILE A 260 16.25 13.47 6.37
CA ILE A 260 15.00 13.18 7.08
C ILE A 260 14.80 11.67 7.14
N ARG A 261 14.90 11.12 8.34
CA ARG A 261 14.74 9.69 8.63
C ARG A 261 13.29 9.21 8.45
N PRO A 262 13.08 7.90 8.24
CA PRO A 262 11.75 7.31 8.06
C PRO A 262 10.75 7.64 9.19
N ALA A 263 11.18 7.62 10.45
CA ALA A 263 10.29 7.91 11.58
C ALA A 263 9.74 9.35 11.53
N VAL A 264 10.58 10.30 11.13
CA VAL A 264 10.20 11.71 10.97
C VAL A 264 9.18 11.85 9.84
N TRP A 265 9.38 11.17 8.70
CA TRP A 265 8.40 11.16 7.61
C TRP A 265 7.03 10.59 8.02
N VAL A 266 7.01 9.50 8.79
CA VAL A 266 5.77 8.92 9.31
C VAL A 266 5.07 9.89 10.27
N GLY A 267 5.84 10.54 11.16
CA GLY A 267 5.34 11.57 12.07
C GLY A 267 4.73 12.76 11.32
N ILE A 268 5.46 13.34 10.36
CA ILE A 268 4.99 14.44 9.51
C ILE A 268 3.69 14.05 8.79
N SER A 269 3.66 12.86 8.18
CA SER A 269 2.50 12.38 7.44
C SER A 269 1.27 12.21 8.34
N GLY A 270 1.45 11.62 9.53
CA GLY A 270 0.37 11.46 10.50
C GLY A 270 -0.13 12.79 11.06
N LEU A 271 0.78 13.72 11.37
CA LEU A 271 0.42 15.06 11.85
C LEU A 271 -0.29 15.88 10.77
N ALA A 272 0.10 15.75 9.49
CA ALA A 272 -0.62 16.37 8.38
C ALA A 272 -2.06 15.86 8.29
N VAL A 273 -2.30 14.57 8.49
CA VAL A 273 -3.65 13.99 8.56
C VAL A 273 -4.45 14.53 9.76
N SER A 274 -3.81 14.66 10.92
CA SER A 274 -4.41 15.29 12.11
C SER A 274 -4.80 16.76 11.84
N ALA A 275 -3.90 17.54 11.26
CA ALA A 275 -4.14 18.95 10.92
C ALA A 275 -5.30 19.10 9.93
N MET A 276 -5.36 18.27 8.89
CA MET A 276 -6.49 18.28 7.95
C MET A 276 -7.82 17.95 8.65
N ALA A 277 -7.85 16.99 9.57
CA ALA A 277 -9.05 16.66 10.36
C ALA A 277 -9.48 17.81 11.28
N LEU A 278 -8.52 18.52 11.88
CA LEU A 278 -8.78 19.72 12.68
C LEU A 278 -9.44 20.82 11.82
N LEU A 279 -8.87 21.12 10.65
CA LEU A 279 -9.40 22.13 9.73
C LEU A 279 -10.84 21.81 9.29
N GLN A 280 -11.14 20.53 9.00
CA GLN A 280 -12.50 20.09 8.68
C GLN A 280 -13.47 20.29 9.84
N THR A 281 -13.02 20.06 11.07
CA THR A 281 -13.83 20.22 12.28
C THR A 281 -14.14 21.68 12.54
N VAL A 282 -13.14 22.56 12.46
CA VAL A 282 -13.30 24.01 12.63
C VAL A 282 -14.21 24.59 11.55
N GLY A 283 -14.01 24.19 10.28
CA GLY A 283 -14.83 24.63 9.16
C GLY A 283 -16.32 24.28 9.31
N LYS A 284 -16.64 23.07 9.78
CA LYS A 284 -18.03 22.65 10.06
C LYS A 284 -18.68 23.50 11.16
N HIS A 285 -17.95 23.79 12.25
CA HIS A 285 -18.47 24.62 13.35
C HIS A 285 -18.71 26.07 12.91
N ALA A 286 -17.80 26.66 12.14
CA ALA A 286 -17.96 28.00 11.60
C ALA A 286 -19.17 28.11 10.65
N GLY A 287 -19.32 27.14 9.74
CA GLY A 287 -20.47 27.07 8.83
C GLY A 287 -21.82 26.95 9.56
N ASN A 288 -21.90 26.12 10.59
CA ASN A 288 -23.10 25.98 11.41
C ASN A 288 -23.47 27.28 12.15
N ARG A 289 -22.48 27.99 12.73
CA ARG A 289 -22.72 29.29 13.39
C ARG A 289 -23.25 30.34 12.41
N LEU A 290 -22.72 30.40 11.19
CA LEU A 290 -23.19 31.32 10.15
C LEU A 290 -24.63 31.01 9.71
N ARG A 291 -25.01 29.73 9.67
CA ARG A 291 -26.38 29.31 9.31
C ARG A 291 -27.39 29.66 10.40
N LEU A 292 -27.02 29.52 11.68
CA LEU A 292 -27.88 29.90 12.81
C LEU A 292 -28.06 31.42 12.94
N LYS A 293 -27.09 32.23 12.52
CA LYS A 293 -27.24 33.69 12.48
C LYS A 293 -28.12 34.19 11.33
N LYS A 294 -28.42 33.34 10.34
CA LYS A 294 -29.26 33.66 9.17
C LYS A 294 -30.69 33.12 9.29
N ALA A 295 -30.99 32.35 10.33
CA ALA A 295 -32.30 31.82 10.65
C ALA A 295 -32.92 32.66 11.77
#